data_AF-A0A6L2JHN3-F1
#
_entry.id   AF-A0A6L2JHN3-F1
#
_cell.length_a   1.000
_cell.length_b   1.000
_cell.length_c   1.000
_cell.angle_alpha   90.00
_cell.angle_beta   90.00
_cell.angle_gamma   90.00
#
_symmetry.space_group_name_H-M   'P 1'
#
loop_
_entity.id
_entity.type
_entity.pdbx_description
1 polymer ?
#
loop_
_entity_poly.entity_id
_entity_poly.type
_entity_poly.pdbx_seq_one_letter_code
_entity_poly.pdbx_strand_id
1 'polypeptide(L)'
;MSGYGVVCDPYGNVGDEVLAIPIACLEAGAGLAELGKLTLHAFLNGRLDLSQAEDVGKLLSAKSVAAADAALAGIQGGFSSLVKSLTEKCIELFTEIEA
;
A
#
# COMPACT_ATOMS: atom_id res chain seq x y z
N MET A 1 -3.41 -33.90 1.60
CA MET A 1 -1.99 -33.56 1.37
C MET A 1 -1.95 -32.17 0.76
N SER A 2 -1.97 -31.12 1.59
CA SER A 2 -1.82 -29.74 1.15
C SER A 2 -0.35 -29.37 1.33
N GLY A 3 0.38 -29.27 0.22
CA GLY A 3 1.81 -28.95 0.21
C GLY A 3 2.01 -27.48 0.52
N TYR A 4 2.47 -27.18 1.73
CA TYR A 4 3.09 -25.90 2.06
C TYR A 4 4.53 -25.96 1.58
N GLY A 5 4.76 -25.55 0.33
CA GLY A 5 6.10 -25.39 -0.22
C GLY A 5 6.77 -24.19 0.43
N VAL A 6 7.74 -24.44 1.30
CA VAL A 6 8.67 -23.42 1.81
C VAL A 6 9.61 -23.06 0.67
N VAL A 7 9.61 -21.80 0.25
CA VAL A 7 10.58 -21.29 -0.73
C VAL A 7 11.89 -21.08 0.02
N CYS A 8 12.83 -22.00 -0.18
CA CYS A 8 14.22 -21.86 0.28
C CYS A 8 15.00 -20.96 -0.70
N ASP A 9 15.93 -20.17 -0.19
CA ASP A 9 16.94 -19.50 -1.01
C ASP A 9 17.91 -20.54 -1.62
N PRO A 10 18.66 -20.21 -2.69
CA PRO A 10 19.56 -21.18 -3.35
C PRO A 10 20.75 -21.65 -2.47
N TYR A 11 20.87 -21.17 -1.23
CA TYR A 11 21.94 -21.50 -0.29
C TYR A 11 21.48 -22.31 0.93
N GLY A 12 20.18 -22.64 1.06
CA GLY A 12 19.68 -23.60 2.03
C GLY A 12 19.80 -23.18 3.50
N ASN A 13 19.94 -21.89 3.78
CA ASN A 13 20.06 -21.38 5.15
C ASN A 13 18.91 -20.42 5.45
N VAL A 14 17.81 -20.96 5.95
CA VAL A 14 16.87 -20.21 6.78
C VAL A 14 17.13 -20.65 8.21
N GLY A 15 17.77 -19.80 9.02
CA GLY A 15 17.87 -20.07 10.45
C GLY A 15 16.46 -20.25 11.01
N ASP A 16 16.19 -21.44 11.56
CA ASP A 16 14.86 -21.88 12.04
C ASP A 16 14.19 -20.88 13.02
N GLU A 17 14.98 -20.00 13.64
CA GLU A 17 14.54 -19.03 14.63
C GLU A 17 13.64 -17.92 14.06
N VAL A 18 13.85 -17.49 12.79
CA VAL A 18 13.11 -16.36 12.19
C VAL A 18 11.74 -16.79 11.65
N LEU A 19 11.61 -18.05 11.23
CA LEU A 19 10.36 -18.64 10.73
C LEU A 19 9.36 -18.98 11.84
N ALA A 20 9.80 -19.04 13.11
CA ALA A 20 8.92 -19.29 14.24
C ALA A 20 7.80 -18.24 14.37
N ILE A 21 8.09 -16.96 14.04
CA ILE A 21 7.12 -15.87 14.20
C ILE A 21 5.97 -15.97 13.18
N PRO A 22 6.21 -16.16 11.87
CA PRO A 22 5.13 -16.42 10.91
C PRO A 22 4.31 -17.67 11.23
N ILE A 23 4.96 -18.76 11.67
CA ILE A 23 4.29 -20.03 11.97
C ILE A 23 3.34 -19.87 13.17
N ALA A 24 3.78 -19.24 14.26
CA ALA A 24 2.93 -18.97 15.41
C ALA A 24 1.71 -18.11 15.06
N CYS A 25 1.87 -17.13 14.15
CA CYS A 25 0.75 -16.32 13.65
C CYS A 25 -0.24 -17.15 12.81
N LEU A 26 0.26 -18.05 11.97
CA LEU A 26 -0.58 -18.95 11.15
C LEU A 26 -1.37 -19.93 12.03
N GLU A 27 -0.74 -20.49 13.06
CA GLU A 27 -1.38 -21.36 14.05
C GLU A 27 -2.45 -20.62 14.88
N ALA A 28 -2.24 -19.33 15.13
CA ALA A 28 -3.22 -18.44 15.77
C ALA A 28 -4.36 -17.98 14.84
N GLY A 29 -4.41 -18.49 13.60
CA GLY A 29 -5.49 -18.23 12.64
C GLY A 29 -5.24 -17.02 11.71
N ALA A 30 -4.04 -16.44 11.71
CA ALA A 30 -3.70 -15.41 10.74
C ALA A 30 -3.52 -16.03 9.35
N GLY A 31 -4.24 -15.53 8.34
CA GLY A 31 -3.98 -15.90 6.96
C GLY A 31 -2.73 -15.21 6.41
N LEU A 32 -2.01 -15.86 5.49
CA LEU A 32 -0.91 -15.21 4.77
C LEU A 32 -1.43 -13.94 4.06
N ALA A 33 -0.69 -12.85 4.17
CA ALA A 33 -1.04 -11.63 3.46
C ALA A 33 -0.65 -11.78 1.99
N GLU A 34 -1.62 -11.57 1.09
CA GLU A 34 -1.34 -11.37 -0.32
C GLU A 34 -0.55 -10.07 -0.52
N LEU A 35 0.17 -9.98 -1.64
CA LEU A 35 0.95 -8.79 -1.98
C LEU A 35 0.05 -7.55 -1.96
N GLY A 36 0.47 -6.51 -1.22
CA GLY A 36 -0.29 -5.25 -1.13
C GLY A 36 -1.58 -5.31 -0.30
N LYS A 37 -1.94 -6.46 0.32
CA LYS A 37 -3.17 -6.62 1.11
C LYS A 37 -3.30 -5.61 2.25
N LEU A 38 -2.17 -5.21 2.85
CA LEU A 38 -2.14 -4.20 3.92
C LEU A 38 -2.43 -2.79 3.39
N THR A 39 -1.82 -2.41 2.27
CA THR A 39 -2.06 -1.11 1.63
C THR A 39 -3.48 -1.03 1.10
N LEU A 40 -3.99 -2.11 0.49
CA LEU A 40 -5.39 -2.22 0.06
C LEU A 40 -6.34 -2.08 1.26
N HIS A 41 -6.04 -2.73 2.38
CA HIS A 41 -6.85 -2.61 3.59
C HIS A 41 -6.86 -1.16 4.12
N ALA A 42 -5.74 -0.45 4.07
CA ALA A 42 -5.68 0.95 4.46
C ALA A 42 -6.52 1.85 3.52
N PHE A 43 -6.49 1.60 2.20
CA PHE A 43 -7.34 2.28 1.22
C PHE A 43 -8.84 2.02 1.46
N LEU A 44 -9.24 0.75 1.60
CA LEU A 44 -10.64 0.38 1.80
C LEU A 44 -11.24 0.91 3.11
N ASN A 45 -10.42 1.05 4.15
CA ASN A 45 -10.85 1.66 5.41
C ASN A 45 -10.75 3.21 5.41
N GLY A 46 -10.46 3.83 4.26
CA GLY A 46 -10.39 5.29 4.12
C GLY A 46 -9.22 5.93 4.87
N ARG A 47 -8.22 5.16 5.28
CA ARG A 47 -6.99 5.70 5.90
C ARG A 47 -6.03 6.29 4.88
N LEU A 48 -6.19 5.89 3.61
CA LEU A 48 -5.44 6.39 2.45
C LEU A 48 -6.42 6.57 1.29
N ASP A 49 -6.18 7.55 0.42
CA ASP A 49 -6.76 7.58 -0.91
C ASP A 49 -5.96 6.70 -1.90
N LEU A 50 -6.48 6.56 -3.12
CA LEU A 50 -5.86 5.71 -4.14
C LEU A 50 -4.47 6.19 -4.55
N SER A 51 -4.27 7.51 -4.68
CA SER A 51 -2.97 8.08 -5.05
C SER A 51 -1.93 7.81 -3.96
N GLN A 52 -2.31 8.02 -2.69
CA GLN A 52 -1.46 7.75 -1.54
C GLN A 52 -1.08 6.26 -1.46
N ALA A 53 -2.03 5.36 -1.74
CA ALA A 53 -1.77 3.92 -1.77
C ALA A 53 -0.77 3.53 -2.88
N GLU A 54 -0.84 4.15 -4.05
CA GLU A 54 0.15 3.95 -5.13
C GLU A 54 1.53 4.47 -4.73
N ASP A 55 1.59 5.61 -4.06
CA ASP A 55 2.83 6.23 -3.65
C ASP A 55 3.58 5.40 -2.58
N VAL A 56 2.88 4.59 -1.78
CA VAL A 56 3.51 3.56 -0.92
C VAL A 56 4.31 2.54 -1.76
N GLY A 57 3.75 2.09 -2.88
CA GLY A 57 4.46 1.20 -3.80
C GLY A 57 5.66 1.86 -4.47
N LYS A 58 5.52 3.13 -4.85
CA LYS A 58 6.63 3.93 -5.41
C LYS A 58 7.76 4.09 -4.41
N LEU A 59 7.45 4.36 -3.13
CA LEU A 59 8.44 4.47 -2.06
C LEU A 59 9.21 3.16 -1.85
N LEU A 60 8.51 2.02 -1.79
CA LEU A 60 9.14 0.71 -1.62
C LEU A 60 10.07 0.34 -2.79
N SER A 61 9.75 0.80 -3.99
CA SER A 61 10.53 0.52 -5.22
C SER A 61 11.57 1.59 -5.57
N ALA A 62 11.69 2.65 -4.77
CA ALA A 62 12.53 3.81 -5.08
C ALA A 62 14.01 3.43 -5.14
N LYS A 63 14.68 3.83 -6.24
CA LYS A 63 16.11 3.59 -6.46
C LYS A 63 16.99 4.82 -6.26
N SER A 64 16.39 5.95 -5.88
CA SER A 64 17.08 7.20 -5.61
C SER A 64 16.39 7.96 -4.50
N VAL A 65 17.15 8.82 -3.82
CA VAL A 65 16.63 9.70 -2.76
C VAL A 65 15.52 10.60 -3.32
N ALA A 66 15.73 11.19 -4.50
CA ALA A 66 14.73 12.03 -5.15
C ALA A 66 13.40 11.28 -5.45
N ALA A 67 13.47 10.00 -5.85
CA ALA A 67 12.27 9.19 -6.08
C ALA A 67 11.55 8.85 -4.77
N ALA A 68 12.31 8.58 -3.70
CA ALA A 68 11.76 8.34 -2.37
C ALA A 68 11.09 9.61 -1.82
N ASP A 69 11.73 10.78 -1.95
CA ASP A 69 11.19 12.06 -1.52
C ASP A 69 9.89 12.41 -2.27
N ALA A 70 9.84 12.17 -3.58
CA ALA A 70 8.64 12.37 -4.38
C ALA A 70 7.49 11.45 -3.93
N ALA A 71 7.79 10.17 -3.66
CA ALA A 71 6.79 9.23 -3.16
C ALA A 71 6.31 9.61 -1.75
N LEU A 72 7.19 10.06 -0.87
CA LEU A 72 6.83 10.56 0.46
C LEU A 72 5.91 11.79 0.38
N ALA A 73 6.20 12.73 -0.52
CA ALA A 73 5.34 13.90 -0.74
C ALA A 73 3.93 13.48 -1.22
N GLY A 74 3.85 12.45 -2.06
CA GLY A 74 2.59 11.85 -2.50
C GLY A 74 1.78 11.25 -1.34
N ILE A 75 2.43 10.45 -0.48
CA ILE A 75 1.82 9.87 0.73
C ILE A 75 1.31 10.95 1.68
N GLN A 76 2.05 12.05 1.87
CA GLN A 76 1.66 13.16 2.75
C GLN A 76 0.40 13.91 2.30
N GLY A 77 -0.06 13.73 1.06
CA GLY A 77 -1.42 14.13 0.66
C GLY A 77 -1.60 15.56 0.13
N GLY A 78 -0.56 16.20 -0.41
CA GLY A 78 -0.69 17.53 -1.01
C GLY A 78 -1.39 17.55 -2.38
N PHE A 79 -1.17 16.52 -3.21
CA PHE A 79 -1.71 16.49 -4.56
C PHE A 79 -3.22 16.18 -4.60
N SER A 80 -3.66 15.23 -3.76
CA SER A 80 -5.07 14.81 -3.67
C SER A 80 -5.98 15.97 -3.24
N SER A 81 -5.53 16.80 -2.29
CA SER A 81 -6.28 17.99 -1.86
C SER A 81 -6.42 19.04 -2.98
N LEU A 82 -5.37 19.25 -3.78
CA LEU A 82 -5.43 20.14 -4.94
C LEU A 82 -6.44 19.64 -5.99
N VAL A 83 -6.39 18.35 -6.32
CA VAL A 83 -7.34 17.74 -7.27
C VAL A 83 -8.77 17.90 -6.77
N LYS A 84 -9.02 17.59 -5.48
CA LYS A 84 -10.33 17.74 -4.87
C LYS A 84 -10.85 19.18 -4.95
N SER A 85 -9.99 20.16 -4.67
CA SER A 85 -10.36 21.58 -4.77
C SER A 85 -10.73 22.02 -6.19
N LEU A 86 -10.09 21.43 -7.21
CA LEU A 86 -10.41 21.69 -8.61
C LEU A 86 -11.74 21.03 -8.99
N THR A 87 -11.96 19.79 -8.54
CA THR A 87 -13.23 19.08 -8.76
C THR A 87 -14.40 19.84 -8.13
N GLU A 88 -14.25 20.34 -6.91
CA GLU A 88 -15.27 21.15 -6.23
C GLU A 88 -15.63 22.41 -7.04
N LYS A 89 -14.64 23.15 -7.53
CA LYS A 89 -14.87 24.33 -8.40
C LYS A 89 -15.57 23.98 -9.70
N CYS A 90 -15.22 22.85 -10.32
CA CYS A 90 -15.89 22.41 -11.55
C CYS A 90 -17.36 22.06 -11.30
N ILE A 91 -17.66 21.44 -10.15
CA ILE A 91 -19.03 21.11 -9.75
C ILE A 91 -19.82 22.39 -9.50
N GLU A 92 -19.25 23.36 -8.77
CA GLU A 92 -19.88 24.67 -8.53
C GLU A 92 -20.28 25.36 -9.84
N LEU A 93 -19.34 25.44 -10.80
CA LEU A 93 -19.62 26.03 -12.12
C LEU A 93 -20.70 25.27 -12.88
N PHE A 94 -20.74 23.94 -12.79
CA PHE A 94 -21.81 23.15 -13.40
C PHE A 94 -23.17 23.47 -12.78
N THR A 95 -23.23 23.59 -11.45
CA THR A 95 -24.49 23.91 -10.75
C THR A 95 -24.98 25.32 -11.06
N GLU A 96 -24.10 26.29 -11.30
CA GLU A 96 -24.50 27.64 -11.73
C GLU A 96 -25.08 27.66 -13.15
N ILE A 97 -24.64 26.76 -14.03
CA ILE A 97 -25.14 26.67 -15.41
C ILE A 97 -26.47 25.89 -15.48
N GLU A 98 -26.67 24.91 -14.60
CA GLU A 98 -27.88 24.08 -14.59
C GLU A 98 -29.07 24.71 -13.82
N ALA A 99 -28.83 25.75 -13.02
CA ALA A 99 -29.85 26.47 -12.23
C ALA A 99 -30.59 27.55 -13.05
#